data_AF-A0A0R2HDC4-F1
#
_entry.id   AF-A0A0R2HDC4-F1
#
_cell.length_a   1.000
_cell.length_b   1.000
_cell.length_c   1.000
_cell.angle_alpha   90.00
_cell.angle_beta   90.00
_cell.angle_gamma   90.00
#
_symmetry.space_group_name_H-M   'P 1'
#
loop_
_entity.id
_entity.type
_entity.pdbx_description
1 polymer ?
#
loop_
_entity_poly.entity_id
_entity_poly.type
_entity_poly.pdbx_seq_one_letter_code
_entity_poly.pdbx_strand_id
1 'polypeptide(L)'
;MKLKKIKIYLLMFITFCILGYSSFKFYRIVDNALHYNEKRIQKKTEKVIKYVHDELIYTPYLTFTNASPDNEHKWQALYVKNGMLYKNNHPVFKKSFYKGHKLSIHFLGYIRSKSRIDFKYEMEGKYDYAQKQTLELLKFKLKNHLDTNLPDSTESYNLDINENHHNKIYYYKE
;
A
#
# COMPACT_ATOMS: atom_id res chain seq x y z
N MET A 1 -1.43 -55.01 -40.64
CA MET A 1 -1.96 -54.47 -39.36
C MET A 1 -1.00 -53.51 -38.64
N LYS A 2 0.33 -53.73 -38.64
CA LYS A 2 1.32 -52.88 -37.94
C LYS A 2 1.41 -51.42 -38.43
N LEU A 3 1.36 -51.16 -39.74
CA LEU A 3 1.45 -49.79 -40.30
C LEU A 3 0.30 -48.86 -39.88
N LYS A 4 -0.93 -49.37 -39.71
CA LYS A 4 -2.07 -48.57 -39.23
C LYS A 4 -1.88 -48.10 -37.79
N LYS A 5 -1.32 -48.97 -36.92
CA LYS A 5 -1.03 -48.61 -35.52
C LYS A 5 0.03 -47.50 -35.42
N ILE A 6 1.10 -47.58 -36.22
CA ILE A 6 2.16 -46.55 -36.24
C ILE A 6 1.62 -45.17 -36.63
N LYS A 7 0.74 -45.10 -37.65
CA LYS A 7 0.10 -43.84 -38.05
C LYS A 7 -0.78 -43.24 -36.94
N ILE A 8 -1.48 -44.08 -36.18
CA ILE A 8 -2.32 -43.63 -35.05
C ILE A 8 -1.45 -43.06 -33.93
N TYR A 9 -0.37 -43.73 -33.54
CA TYR A 9 0.54 -43.23 -32.50
C TYR A 9 1.22 -41.92 -32.91
N LEU A 10 1.61 -41.79 -34.18
CA LEU A 10 2.19 -40.56 -34.70
C LEU A 10 1.18 -39.39 -34.66
N LEU A 11 -0.08 -39.64 -35.04
CA LEU A 11 -1.13 -38.64 -34.97
C LEU A 11 -1.37 -38.20 -33.52
N MET A 12 -1.45 -39.16 -32.58
CA MET A 12 -1.60 -38.88 -31.14
C MET A 12 -0.44 -38.04 -30.60
N PHE A 13 0.79 -38.36 -30.99
CA PHE A 13 1.98 -37.61 -30.59
C PHE A 13 1.93 -36.17 -31.11
N ILE A 14 1.60 -35.96 -32.39
CA ILE A 14 1.46 -34.62 -32.97
C ILE A 14 0.38 -33.82 -32.25
N THR A 15 -0.79 -34.41 -31.99
CA THR A 15 -1.86 -33.72 -31.25
C THR A 15 -1.43 -33.37 -29.83
N PHE A 16 -0.68 -34.24 -29.15
CA PHE A 16 -0.14 -33.96 -27.83
C PHE A 16 0.85 -32.79 -27.86
N CYS A 17 1.74 -32.75 -28.86
CA CYS A 17 2.67 -31.63 -29.04
C CYS A 17 1.94 -30.30 -29.32
N ILE A 18 0.90 -30.31 -30.14
CA ILE A 18 0.10 -29.12 -30.45
C ILE A 18 -0.60 -28.61 -29.17
N LEU A 19 -1.23 -29.50 -28.41
CA LEU A 19 -1.89 -29.17 -27.15
C LEU A 19 -0.89 -28.66 -26.10
N GLY A 20 0.28 -29.28 -26.01
CA GLY A 20 1.37 -28.83 -25.14
C GLY A 20 1.86 -27.42 -25.51
N TYR A 21 2.09 -27.16 -26.79
CA TYR A 21 2.52 -25.86 -27.29
C TYR A 21 1.46 -24.76 -27.07
N SER A 22 0.18 -25.06 -27.34
CA SER A 22 -0.91 -24.10 -27.10
C SER A 22 -1.07 -23.79 -25.61
N SER A 23 -0.95 -24.80 -24.75
CA SER A 23 -1.01 -24.63 -23.29
C SER A 23 0.15 -23.78 -22.78
N PHE A 24 1.38 -24.03 -23.26
CA PHE A 24 2.55 -23.23 -22.92
C PHE A 24 2.41 -21.77 -23.38
N LYS A 25 1.91 -21.55 -24.61
CA LYS A 25 1.67 -20.20 -25.13
C LYS A 25 0.62 -19.46 -24.30
N PHE A 26 -0.47 -20.13 -23.93
CA PHE A 26 -1.50 -19.57 -23.07
C PHE A 26 -0.95 -19.20 -21.68
N TYR A 27 -0.18 -20.10 -21.06
CA TYR A 27 0.49 -19.85 -19.78
C TYR A 27 1.34 -18.58 -19.84
N ARG A 28 2.19 -18.43 -20.87
CA ARG A 28 3.02 -17.23 -21.04
C ARG A 28 2.22 -15.94 -21.21
N ILE A 29 1.09 -15.98 -21.92
CA ILE A 29 0.23 -14.80 -22.10
C ILE A 29 -0.37 -14.38 -20.76
N VAL A 30 -0.86 -15.35 -19.98
CA VAL A 30 -1.41 -15.10 -18.65
C VAL A 30 -0.34 -14.53 -17.74
N ASP A 31 0.82 -15.19 -17.64
CA ASP A 31 1.95 -14.76 -16.80
C ASP A 31 2.42 -13.33 -17.11
N ASN A 32 2.60 -13.00 -18.39
CA ASN A 32 2.94 -11.64 -18.82
C ASN A 32 1.86 -10.62 -18.43
N ALA A 33 0.58 -10.98 -18.52
CA ALA A 33 -0.52 -10.10 -18.15
C ALA A 33 -0.61 -9.89 -16.63
N LEU A 34 -0.34 -10.94 -15.83
CA LEU A 34 -0.23 -10.84 -14.37
C LEU A 34 0.90 -9.87 -14.00
N HIS A 35 2.09 -10.10 -14.54
CA HIS A 35 3.28 -9.29 -14.24
C HIS A 35 3.13 -7.82 -14.68
N TYR A 36 2.49 -7.57 -15.83
CA TYR A 36 2.19 -6.21 -16.27
C TYR A 36 1.25 -5.47 -15.31
N ASN A 37 0.21 -6.16 -14.80
CA ASN A 37 -0.74 -5.57 -13.86
C ASN A 37 -0.09 -5.29 -12.51
N GLU A 38 0.71 -6.22 -11.99
CA GLU A 38 1.48 -6.04 -10.75
C GLU A 38 2.40 -4.81 -10.85
N LYS A 39 3.20 -4.70 -11.91
CA LYS A 39 4.07 -3.54 -12.16
C LYS A 39 3.29 -2.23 -12.25
N ARG A 40 2.07 -2.25 -12.80
CA ARG A 40 1.21 -1.07 -12.87
C ARG A 40 0.72 -0.65 -11.48
N ILE A 41 0.37 -1.61 -10.62
CA ILE A 41 -0.11 -1.34 -9.26
C ILE A 41 1.05 -0.88 -8.38
N GLN A 42 2.21 -1.53 -8.48
CA GLN A 42 3.45 -1.05 -7.89
C GLN A 42 3.70 0.42 -8.19
N LYS A 43 3.66 0.83 -9.48
CA LYS A 43 3.82 2.24 -9.87
C LYS A 43 2.78 3.19 -9.28
N LYS A 44 1.56 2.71 -8.98
CA LYS A 44 0.55 3.53 -8.29
C LYS A 44 0.88 3.64 -6.81
N THR A 45 1.24 2.55 -6.16
CA THR A 45 1.67 2.53 -4.76
C THR A 45 2.89 3.43 -4.56
N GLU A 46 3.88 3.38 -5.45
CA GLU A 46 5.05 4.28 -5.46
C GLU A 46 4.66 5.77 -5.56
N LYS A 47 3.62 6.10 -6.33
CA LYS A 47 3.11 7.49 -6.39
C LYS A 47 2.44 7.92 -5.09
N VAL A 48 1.70 7.03 -4.43
CA VAL A 48 1.11 7.28 -3.11
C VAL A 48 2.23 7.49 -2.09
N ILE A 49 3.20 6.58 -2.05
CA ILE A 49 4.41 6.66 -1.22
C ILE A 49 5.10 8.01 -1.39
N LYS A 50 5.41 8.39 -2.64
CA LYS A 50 6.07 9.66 -2.93
C LYS A 50 5.26 10.85 -2.41
N TYR A 51 3.94 10.85 -2.64
CA TYR A 51 3.08 11.92 -2.18
C TYR A 51 3.06 12.04 -0.64
N VAL A 52 2.86 10.93 0.06
CA VAL A 52 2.86 10.93 1.54
C VAL A 52 4.23 11.35 2.08
N HIS A 53 5.30 10.85 1.47
CA HIS A 53 6.66 11.25 1.80
C HIS A 53 6.85 12.76 1.64
N ASP A 54 6.51 13.35 0.49
CA ASP A 54 6.68 14.79 0.23
C ASP A 54 5.86 15.67 1.20
N GLU A 55 4.66 15.21 1.57
CA GLU A 55 3.81 15.91 2.54
C GLU A 55 4.36 15.82 3.96
N LEU A 56 4.85 14.66 4.40
CA LEU A 56 5.21 14.44 5.80
C LEU A 56 6.69 14.65 6.11
N ILE A 57 7.58 14.51 5.13
CA ILE A 57 9.01 14.69 5.33
C ILE A 57 9.30 16.12 5.83
N TYR A 58 10.20 16.20 6.80
CA TYR A 58 10.60 17.44 7.48
C TYR A 58 9.47 18.18 8.18
N THR A 59 8.31 17.56 8.36
CA THR A 59 7.24 18.18 9.14
C THR A 59 7.64 18.18 10.62
N PRO A 60 7.74 19.36 11.26
CA PRO A 60 8.15 19.45 12.67
C PRO A 60 7.04 19.08 13.65
N TYR A 61 5.78 19.05 13.19
CA TYR A 61 4.61 18.81 14.03
C TYR A 61 3.64 17.87 13.35
N LEU A 62 3.38 16.73 13.98
CA LEU A 62 2.46 15.73 13.50
C LEU A 62 1.76 15.06 14.69
N THR A 63 0.49 14.72 14.53
CA THR A 63 -0.30 14.01 15.52
C THR A 63 -1.33 13.09 14.87
N PHE A 64 -1.79 12.08 15.61
CA PHE A 64 -2.81 11.13 15.19
C PHE A 64 -4.05 11.29 16.04
N THR A 65 -5.13 11.73 15.41
CA THR A 65 -6.41 11.95 16.08
C THR A 65 -7.53 11.98 15.05
N ASN A 66 -8.76 11.80 15.50
CA ASN A 66 -9.95 11.89 14.65
C ASN A 66 -10.30 13.35 14.32
N ALA A 67 -9.96 14.29 15.20
CA ALA A 67 -10.32 15.71 15.12
C ALA A 67 -9.07 16.60 15.04
N SER A 68 -9.21 17.81 14.50
CA SER A 68 -8.10 18.78 14.47
C SER A 68 -7.56 18.97 15.90
N PRO A 69 -6.24 18.87 16.12
CA PRO A 69 -5.68 18.93 17.47
C PRO A 69 -5.86 20.31 18.14
N ASP A 70 -5.90 21.38 17.35
CA ASP A 70 -6.29 22.73 17.78
C ASP A 70 -6.83 23.54 16.59
N ASN A 71 -7.31 24.75 16.88
CA ASN A 71 -7.79 25.73 15.89
C ASN A 71 -6.78 26.86 15.62
N GLU A 72 -5.64 26.87 16.33
CA GLU A 72 -4.65 27.96 16.27
C GLU A 72 -3.71 27.79 15.07
N HIS A 73 -3.36 26.54 14.73
CA HIS A 73 -2.45 26.25 13.63
C HIS A 73 -3.20 25.84 12.36
N LYS A 74 -2.59 26.09 11.20
CA LYS A 74 -3.10 25.70 9.87
C LYS A 74 -2.87 24.21 9.58
N TRP A 75 -3.37 23.35 10.46
CA TRP A 75 -3.25 21.91 10.35
C TRP A 75 -3.76 21.40 9.00
N GLN A 76 -2.95 20.54 8.39
CA GLN A 76 -3.30 19.74 7.23
C GLN A 76 -3.67 18.33 7.73
N ALA A 77 -4.65 17.69 7.12
CA ALA A 77 -5.10 16.35 7.48
C ALA A 77 -4.90 15.39 6.30
N LEU A 78 -4.12 14.32 6.49
CA LEU A 78 -4.01 13.19 5.59
C LEU A 78 -4.71 11.97 6.18
N TYR A 79 -5.53 11.29 5.39
CA TYR A 79 -6.24 10.09 5.85
C TYR A 79 -6.76 9.27 4.67
N VAL A 80 -7.07 8.00 4.95
CA VAL A 80 -7.74 7.11 3.99
C VAL A 80 -9.23 7.05 4.33
N LYS A 81 -10.08 7.19 3.31
CA LYS A 81 -11.53 7.00 3.43
C LYS A 81 -12.05 6.25 2.21
N ASN A 82 -12.82 5.18 2.44
CA ASN A 82 -13.35 4.32 1.37
C ASN A 82 -12.25 3.86 0.38
N GLY A 83 -11.08 3.48 0.91
CA GLY A 83 -9.94 3.00 0.12
C GLY A 83 -9.25 4.06 -0.74
N MET A 84 -9.46 5.36 -0.49
CA MET A 84 -8.84 6.46 -1.23
C MET A 84 -8.13 7.43 -0.28
N LEU A 85 -7.03 8.03 -0.74
CA LEU A 85 -6.27 9.01 0.03
C LEU A 85 -6.89 10.40 -0.09
N TYR A 86 -7.08 11.06 1.04
CA TYR A 86 -7.60 12.43 1.14
C TYR A 86 -6.60 13.35 1.83
N LYS A 87 -6.53 14.60 1.37
CA LYS A 87 -5.93 15.74 2.05
C LYS A 87 -7.01 16.79 2.32
N ASN A 88 -7.21 17.18 3.58
CA ASN A 88 -8.19 18.21 3.97
C ASN A 88 -9.60 18.01 3.36
N ASN A 89 -10.12 16.78 3.37
CA ASN A 89 -11.41 16.43 2.75
C ASN A 89 -11.46 16.46 1.21
N HIS A 90 -10.34 16.68 0.54
CA HIS A 90 -10.22 16.57 -0.90
C HIS A 90 -9.46 15.29 -1.31
N PRO A 91 -9.94 14.54 -2.31
CA PRO A 91 -9.23 13.36 -2.80
C PRO A 91 -7.91 13.78 -3.46
N VAL A 92 -6.81 13.15 -3.07
CA VAL A 92 -5.46 13.44 -3.61
C VAL A 92 -5.35 13.01 -5.08
N PHE A 93 -5.92 11.85 -5.40
CA PHE A 93 -5.95 11.31 -6.76
C PHE A 93 -7.40 11.13 -7.24
N LYS A 94 -7.60 11.22 -8.56
CA LYS A 94 -8.90 10.97 -9.19
C LYS A 94 -9.36 9.53 -8.89
N LYS A 95 -10.67 9.29 -8.76
CA LYS A 95 -11.27 7.96 -8.55
C LYS A 95 -10.77 6.89 -9.52
N SER A 96 -10.50 7.26 -10.78
CA SER A 96 -9.96 6.35 -11.81
C SER A 96 -8.57 5.80 -11.50
N PHE A 97 -7.78 6.49 -10.67
CA PHE A 97 -6.49 6.02 -10.16
C PHE A 97 -6.66 4.70 -9.39
N TYR A 98 -7.68 4.62 -8.55
CA TYR A 98 -7.98 3.47 -7.70
C TYR A 98 -8.84 2.40 -8.38
N LYS A 99 -9.19 2.52 -9.67
CA LYS A 99 -10.15 1.63 -10.34
C LYS A 99 -9.90 0.14 -10.02
N GLY A 100 -10.82 -0.47 -9.27
CA GLY A 100 -10.78 -1.89 -8.85
C GLY A 100 -9.83 -2.23 -7.70
N HIS A 101 -9.29 -1.22 -7.00
CA HIS A 101 -8.34 -1.39 -5.90
C HIS A 101 -8.70 -0.46 -4.73
N LYS A 102 -8.39 -0.88 -3.51
CA LYS A 102 -8.51 -0.07 -2.28
C LYS A 102 -7.13 0.15 -1.70
N LEU A 103 -6.84 1.39 -1.29
CA LEU A 103 -5.62 1.73 -0.58
C LEU A 103 -5.83 1.57 0.93
N SER A 104 -4.88 0.90 1.59
CA SER A 104 -4.72 0.86 3.04
C SER A 104 -3.33 1.40 3.40
N ILE A 105 -3.23 2.20 4.46
CA ILE A 105 -1.95 2.71 4.97
C ILE A 105 -1.88 2.40 6.46
N HIS A 106 -0.95 1.53 6.84
CA HIS A 106 -0.68 1.20 8.24
C HIS A 106 0.54 1.98 8.69
N PHE A 107 0.52 2.42 9.95
CA PHE A 107 1.57 3.22 10.55
C PHE A 107 2.09 2.53 11.83
N LEU A 108 3.39 2.68 12.06
CA LEU A 108 4.06 2.32 13.29
C LEU A 108 5.02 3.44 13.70
N GLY A 109 4.81 4.06 14.85
CA GLY A 109 5.66 5.14 15.37
C GLY A 109 6.45 4.70 16.59
N TYR A 110 7.73 5.07 16.63
CA TYR A 110 8.58 4.80 17.80
C TYR A 110 8.72 6.08 18.65
N ILE A 111 8.17 6.01 19.86
CA ILE A 111 8.02 7.17 20.77
C ILE A 111 9.38 7.64 21.33
N ARG A 112 10.34 6.75 21.52
CA ARG A 112 11.61 7.07 22.20
C ARG A 112 12.67 7.72 21.32
N SER A 113 12.71 7.45 20.02
CA SER A 113 13.68 8.11 19.12
C SER A 113 13.22 9.48 18.63
N LYS A 114 11.95 9.86 18.86
CA LYS A 114 11.35 11.13 18.39
C LYS A 114 11.48 11.38 16.89
N SER A 115 11.80 10.36 16.09
CA SER A 115 12.26 10.60 14.73
C SER A 115 11.93 9.55 13.68
N ARG A 116 11.24 8.46 14.00
CA ARG A 116 10.97 7.41 13.00
C ARG A 116 9.53 6.97 12.97
N ILE A 117 8.99 6.93 11.76
CA ILE A 117 7.68 6.40 11.42
C ILE A 117 7.84 5.36 10.32
N ASP A 118 7.34 4.15 10.55
CA ASP A 118 7.24 3.13 9.51
C ASP A 118 5.81 3.11 8.94
N PHE A 119 5.71 3.04 7.62
CA PHE A 119 4.47 2.92 6.88
C PHE A 119 4.44 1.60 6.11
N LYS A 120 3.28 0.97 6.06
CA LYS A 120 2.97 -0.13 5.14
C LYS A 120 1.81 0.31 4.26
N TYR A 121 2.04 0.34 2.95
CA TYR A 121 1.06 0.73 1.95
C TYR A 121 0.58 -0.52 1.23
N GLU A 122 -0.73 -0.71 1.17
CA GLU A 122 -1.33 -1.87 0.53
C GLU A 122 -2.39 -1.40 -0.48
N MET A 123 -2.32 -1.90 -1.70
CA MET A 123 -3.40 -1.79 -2.68
C MET A 123 -4.00 -3.18 -2.90
N GLU A 124 -5.24 -3.35 -2.45
CA GLU A 124 -5.97 -4.63 -2.50
C GLU A 124 -7.01 -4.62 -3.62
N GLY A 125 -7.14 -5.70 -4.38
CA GLY A 125 -8.08 -5.82 -5.50
C GLY A 125 -8.02 -7.16 -6.22
N LYS A 126 -8.02 -7.14 -7.56
CA LYS A 126 -7.78 -8.36 -8.37
C LYS A 126 -6.32 -8.82 -8.31
N TYR A 127 -5.44 -7.87 -8.00
CA TYR A 127 -4.01 -8.02 -7.89
C TYR A 127 -3.60 -7.22 -6.67
N ASP A 128 -3.06 -7.90 -5.68
CA ASP A 128 -2.67 -7.27 -4.43
C ASP A 128 -1.20 -6.85 -4.51
N TYR A 129 -0.89 -5.68 -3.95
CA TYR A 129 0.47 -5.21 -3.85
C TYR A 129 0.67 -4.49 -2.51
N ALA A 130 1.70 -4.90 -1.78
CA ALA A 130 2.05 -4.32 -0.50
C ALA A 130 3.52 -3.88 -0.51
N GLN A 131 3.79 -2.70 0.04
CA GLN A 131 5.14 -2.16 0.17
C GLN A 131 5.32 -1.47 1.52
N LYS A 132 6.50 -1.63 2.11
CA LYS A 132 6.88 -0.97 3.36
C LYS A 132 7.87 0.16 3.10
N GLN A 133 7.76 1.24 3.86
CA GLN A 133 8.68 2.36 3.83
C GLN A 133 8.89 2.92 5.24
N THR A 134 10.09 3.39 5.52
CA THR A 134 10.44 4.11 6.75
C THR A 134 10.66 5.58 6.43
N LEU A 135 10.05 6.47 7.22
CA LEU A 135 10.27 7.92 7.20
C LEU A 135 10.96 8.37 8.48
N GLU A 136 12.03 9.15 8.32
CA GLU A 136 12.65 9.87 9.42
C GLU A 136 12.10 11.29 9.53
N LEU A 137 11.65 11.68 10.72
CA LEU A 137 11.11 13.00 11.05
C LEU A 137 11.99 13.70 12.08
N LEU A 138 12.12 15.02 12.00
CA LEU A 138 13.07 15.74 12.84
C LEU A 138 12.52 16.07 14.24
N LYS A 139 11.19 16.08 14.45
CA LYS A 139 10.57 16.30 15.78
C LYS A 139 9.17 15.66 15.83
N PHE A 140 8.94 14.75 16.79
CA PHE A 140 7.62 14.16 17.05
C PHE A 140 7.11 14.54 18.44
N LYS A 141 5.92 15.12 18.53
CA LYS A 141 5.19 15.32 19.80
C LYS A 141 3.88 14.53 19.75
N LEU A 142 3.91 13.26 20.11
CA LEU A 142 2.69 12.48 20.35
C LEU A 142 2.04 12.96 21.63
N LYS A 143 0.85 13.53 21.53
CA LYS A 143 0.15 14.17 22.66
C LYS A 143 -0.93 13.31 23.32
N ASN A 144 -1.12 12.07 22.90
CA ASN A 144 -2.20 11.23 23.43
C ASN A 144 -1.65 10.26 24.49
N HIS A 145 -2.01 10.54 25.76
CA HIS A 145 -1.91 9.70 26.95
C HIS A 145 -0.91 8.53 26.87
N LEU A 146 0.35 8.83 27.18
CA LEU A 146 1.32 7.80 27.53
C LEU A 146 1.33 7.68 29.04
N ASP A 147 0.80 6.55 29.50
CA ASP A 147 0.90 6.07 30.87
C ASP A 147 2.35 6.21 31.36
N THR A 148 2.54 6.94 32.46
CA THR A 148 3.86 7.27 33.01
C THR A 148 4.57 6.05 33.64
N ASN A 149 3.97 4.86 33.58
CA ASN A 149 4.46 3.62 34.17
C ASN A 149 4.98 2.58 33.16
N LEU A 150 5.24 2.94 31.90
CA LEU A 150 5.66 1.95 30.90
C LEU A 150 7.17 1.66 30.96
N PRO A 151 7.58 0.37 30.93
CA PRO A 151 8.95 -0.06 31.13
C PRO A 151 9.87 0.26 29.94
N ASP A 152 11.14 0.43 30.29
CA ASP A 152 12.25 0.86 29.46
C ASP A 152 12.71 -0.22 28.46
N SER A 153 11.86 -0.63 27.52
CA SER A 153 12.28 -1.30 26.26
C SER A 153 11.08 -1.73 25.41
N THR A 154 11.18 -1.55 24.08
CA THR A 154 10.46 -2.35 23.07
C THR A 154 8.93 -2.33 23.03
N GLU A 155 8.29 -1.16 23.01
CA GLU A 155 6.87 -1.08 22.58
C GLU A 155 6.70 -0.24 21.31
N SER A 156 6.13 -0.88 20.28
CA SER A 156 5.75 -0.30 19.00
C SER A 156 4.22 -0.24 18.94
N TYR A 157 3.65 0.95 18.75
CA TYR A 157 2.19 1.11 18.67
C TYR A 157 1.74 1.01 17.21
N ASN A 158 1.01 -0.07 16.87
CA ASN A 158 0.28 -0.15 15.61
C ASN A 158 -0.89 0.83 15.67
N LEU A 159 -0.78 1.98 14.99
CA LEU A 159 -1.93 2.86 14.78
C LEU A 159 -2.33 2.70 13.31
N ASP A 160 -3.40 1.96 13.07
CA ASP A 160 -3.92 1.74 11.73
C ASP A 160 -4.75 2.93 11.25
N ILE A 161 -4.50 3.37 10.02
CA ILE A 161 -5.40 4.23 9.24
C ILE A 161 -6.02 3.33 8.16
N ASN A 162 -6.93 2.46 8.60
CA ASN A 162 -7.68 1.57 7.73
C ASN A 162 -9.11 2.10 7.49
N GLU A 163 -9.86 1.49 6.56
CA GLU A 163 -11.24 1.89 6.23
C GLU A 163 -12.19 1.94 7.44
N ASN A 164 -11.84 1.26 8.54
CA ASN A 164 -12.66 1.10 9.75
C ASN A 164 -12.27 2.09 10.87
N HIS A 165 -11.15 2.79 10.75
CA HIS A 165 -10.68 3.75 11.75
C HIS A 165 -10.63 5.16 11.17
N HIS A 166 -11.35 6.09 11.81
CA HIS A 166 -11.42 7.50 11.41
C HIS A 166 -10.16 8.32 11.73
N ASN A 167 -9.06 7.64 12.09
CA ASN A 167 -7.81 8.28 12.47
C ASN A 167 -7.25 9.07 11.29
N LYS A 168 -6.83 10.31 11.55
CA LYS A 168 -6.17 11.16 10.57
C LYS A 168 -4.78 11.54 11.06
N ILE A 169 -3.85 11.65 10.12
CA ILE A 169 -2.57 12.30 10.33
C ILE A 169 -2.81 13.80 10.19
N TYR A 170 -2.71 14.52 11.30
CA TYR A 170 -2.64 15.98 11.25
C TYR A 170 -1.18 16.42 11.28
N TYR A 171 -0.81 17.33 10.39
CA TYR A 171 0.55 17.88 10.29
C TYR A 171 0.51 19.36 9.89
N TYR A 172 1.52 20.15 10.28
CA TYR A 172 1.70 21.50 9.74
C TYR A 172 3.17 21.83 9.53
N LYS A 173 3.43 22.66 8.53
CA LYS A 173 4.74 23.22 8.20
C LYS A 173 4.62 24.75 8.35
N GLU A 174 5.51 25.35 9.14
CA GLU A 174 5.66 26.80 9.22
C GLU A 174 6.28 27.35 7.93
#